data_AF-A0A834AVZ0-F1
#
_entry.id   AF-A0A834AVZ0-F1
#
_cell.length_a   1.000
_cell.length_b   1.000
_cell.length_c   1.000
_cell.angle_alpha   90.00
_cell.angle_beta   90.00
_cell.angle_gamma   90.00
#
_symmetry.space_group_name_H-M   'P 1'
#
loop_
_entity.id
_entity.type
_entity.pdbx_description
1 polymer ?
#
loop_
_entity_poly.entity_id
_entity_poly.type
_entity_poly.pdbx_seq_one_letter_code
_entity_poly.pdbx_strand_id
1 'polypeptide(L)'
;MTSEPTSSPVVPPLHSPKSPVWPTFPFHREGSRVWERGGVSSRDLPSPLPTKRTRTYSATARASAGPVFKGVCKQFSRSQGHGFITPENGSEDIFVHVSE
;
A
#
# COMPACT_ATOMS: atom_id res chain seq x y z
N MET A 1 7.21 -56.94 37.64
CA MET A 1 6.25 -55.92 38.12
C MET A 1 6.62 -54.63 37.40
N THR A 2 6.28 -54.54 36.13
CA THR A 2 5.13 -53.84 35.52
C THR A 2 5.54 -52.41 35.17
N SER A 3 5.98 -52.27 33.92
CA SER A 3 6.23 -51.03 33.20
C SER A 3 4.90 -50.33 32.87
N GLU A 4 4.79 -49.06 33.24
CA GLU A 4 3.65 -48.17 32.95
C GLU A 4 3.83 -47.54 31.56
N PRO A 5 2.88 -47.66 30.62
CA PRO A 5 2.98 -46.95 29.35
C PRO A 5 2.41 -45.52 29.47
N THR A 6 3.28 -44.52 29.30
CA THR A 6 2.90 -43.12 29.12
C THR A 6 2.06 -42.96 27.84
N SER A 7 0.80 -42.60 28.01
CA SER A 7 -0.12 -42.24 26.92
C SER A 7 0.24 -40.86 26.36
N SER A 8 0.63 -40.80 25.09
CA SER A 8 0.87 -39.56 24.34
C SER A 8 -0.46 -38.89 23.95
N PRO A 9 -0.62 -37.56 24.09
CA PRO A 9 -1.86 -36.89 23.73
C PRO A 9 -2.03 -36.84 22.19
N VAL A 10 -3.17 -37.36 21.71
CA VAL A 10 -3.61 -37.24 20.32
C VAL A 10 -3.98 -35.79 20.04
N VAL A 11 -3.23 -35.13 19.16
CA VAL A 11 -3.54 -33.79 18.65
C VAL A 11 -4.57 -33.95 17.52
N PRO A 12 -5.76 -33.34 17.59
CA PRO A 12 -6.70 -33.38 16.48
C PRO A 12 -6.15 -32.56 15.28
N PRO A 13 -6.34 -33.01 14.03
CA PRO A 13 -5.87 -32.27 12.88
C PRO A 13 -6.64 -30.96 12.75
N LEU A 14 -5.92 -29.83 12.68
CA LEU A 14 -6.50 -28.52 12.40
C LEU A 14 -7.07 -28.52 10.97
N HIS A 15 -8.39 -28.62 10.85
CA HIS A 15 -9.06 -28.43 9.56
C HIS A 15 -8.92 -26.97 9.14
N SER A 16 -8.26 -26.72 8.00
CA SER A 16 -8.30 -25.42 7.34
C SER A 16 -9.73 -25.14 6.88
N PRO A 17 -10.37 -24.02 7.26
CA PRO A 17 -11.66 -23.67 6.72
C PRO A 17 -11.49 -23.35 5.23
N LYS A 18 -12.02 -24.22 4.37
CA LYS A 18 -12.18 -23.97 2.92
C LYS A 18 -13.36 -23.02 2.66
N SER A 19 -13.39 -21.87 3.30
CA SER A 19 -14.31 -20.80 2.93
C SER A 19 -13.54 -19.76 2.11
N PRO A 20 -13.95 -19.45 0.86
CA PRO A 20 -13.46 -18.26 0.21
C PRO A 20 -14.01 -17.07 1.00
N VAL A 21 -13.14 -16.40 1.75
CA VAL A 21 -13.50 -15.17 2.46
C VAL A 21 -13.55 -14.06 1.41
N TRP A 22 -14.70 -13.92 0.75
CA TRP A 22 -14.97 -12.72 -0.02
C TRP A 22 -15.14 -11.60 1.01
N PRO A 23 -14.31 -10.55 1.01
CA PRO A 23 -14.55 -9.41 1.86
C PRO A 23 -15.82 -8.73 1.34
N THR A 24 -16.95 -9.01 2.00
CA THR A 24 -18.19 -8.25 1.80
C THR A 24 -17.95 -6.85 2.34
N PHE A 25 -17.41 -5.97 1.49
CA PHE A 25 -17.42 -4.55 1.76
C PHE A 25 -18.87 -4.08 1.65
N PRO A 26 -19.45 -3.41 2.67
CA PRO A 26 -20.84 -2.98 2.66
C PRO A 26 -21.10 -1.77 1.72
N PHE A 27 -20.22 -1.53 0.75
CA PHE A 27 -20.31 -0.44 -0.20
C PHE A 27 -20.32 -1.02 -1.61
N HIS A 28 -21.43 -0.79 -2.32
CA HIS A 28 -21.53 -1.04 -3.74
C HIS A 28 -20.44 -0.22 -4.45
N ARG A 29 -19.38 -0.88 -4.93
CA ARG A 29 -18.29 -0.23 -5.67
C ARG A 29 -18.75 0.05 -7.10
N GLU A 30 -19.68 0.99 -7.22
CA GLU A 30 -19.89 1.74 -8.46
C GLU A 30 -18.68 2.67 -8.60
N GLY A 31 -17.87 2.51 -9.65
CA GLY A 31 -16.74 3.41 -9.91
C GLY A 31 -15.36 2.76 -10.08
N SER A 32 -15.30 1.57 -10.68
CA SER A 32 -14.04 1.08 -11.28
C SER A 32 -13.82 1.74 -12.65
N ARG A 33 -13.50 3.04 -12.69
CA ARG A 33 -13.06 3.75 -13.92
C ARG A 33 -12.10 4.93 -13.63
N VAL A 34 -11.20 4.81 -12.66
CA VAL A 34 -10.36 5.95 -12.21
C VAL A 34 -8.98 6.06 -12.88
N TRP A 35 -8.76 5.39 -14.03
CA TRP A 35 -7.50 5.51 -14.77
C TRP A 35 -7.69 5.90 -16.25
N GLU A 36 -8.83 6.48 -16.63
CA GLU A 36 -8.95 7.14 -17.93
C GLU A 36 -8.50 8.59 -17.86
N ARG A 37 -7.36 8.85 -18.49
CA ARG A 37 -6.97 10.06 -19.23
C ARG A 37 -7.60 11.39 -18.79
N GLY A 38 -6.79 12.20 -18.13
CA GLY A 38 -6.99 13.64 -18.01
C GLY A 38 -5.93 14.20 -17.09
N GLY A 39 -5.22 15.26 -17.50
CA GLY A 39 -4.17 15.88 -16.69
C GLY A 39 -4.65 16.12 -15.26
N VAL A 40 -3.85 15.69 -14.28
CA VAL A 40 -4.16 15.77 -12.85
C VAL A 40 -4.24 17.23 -12.41
N SER A 41 -5.39 17.85 -12.66
CA SER A 41 -5.82 19.05 -11.96
C SER A 41 -5.86 18.67 -10.49
N SER A 42 -5.21 19.46 -9.64
CA SER A 42 -5.12 19.38 -8.17
C SER A 42 -6.38 19.00 -7.36
N ARG A 43 -7.52 18.78 -8.01
CA ARG A 43 -8.87 18.58 -7.48
C ARG A 43 -9.24 17.10 -7.28
N ASP A 44 -8.52 16.17 -7.91
CA ASP A 44 -8.85 14.73 -7.92
C ASP A 44 -7.94 13.87 -7.03
N LEU A 45 -7.03 14.49 -6.27
CA LEU A 45 -6.18 13.74 -5.36
C LEU A 45 -7.00 13.29 -4.14
N PRO A 46 -7.04 11.98 -3.81
CA PRO A 46 -7.83 11.49 -2.70
C PRO A 46 -7.31 12.08 -1.39
N SER A 47 -8.15 12.86 -0.73
CA SER A 47 -7.87 13.36 0.61
C SER A 47 -8.10 12.25 1.65
N PRO A 48 -7.18 12.00 2.60
CA PRO A 48 -5.89 12.69 2.76
C PRO A 48 -4.78 12.07 1.90
N LEU A 49 -3.97 12.94 1.30
CA LEU A 49 -2.76 12.52 0.60
C LEU A 49 -1.80 11.79 1.56
N PRO A 50 -1.25 10.62 1.18
CA PRO A 50 -0.24 9.95 1.97
C PRO A 50 0.96 10.87 2.19
N THR A 51 1.30 11.09 3.46
CA THR A 51 2.49 11.79 3.91
C THR A 51 3.25 10.89 4.87
N LYS A 52 4.51 11.20 5.16
CA LYS A 52 5.34 10.48 6.14
C LYS A 52 4.65 10.19 7.48
N ARG A 53 3.77 11.08 7.98
CA ARG A 53 3.03 10.87 9.24
C ARG A 53 1.76 10.04 9.08
N THR A 54 1.14 10.05 7.90
CA THR A 54 -0.15 9.38 7.65
C THR A 54 0.00 8.06 6.91
N ARG A 55 1.18 7.78 6.34
CA ARG A 55 1.48 6.53 5.65
C ARG A 55 1.56 5.36 6.63
N THR A 56 0.98 4.22 6.27
CA THR A 56 0.98 3.00 7.10
C THR A 56 2.37 2.36 7.17
N TYR A 57 2.64 1.65 8.26
CA TYR A 57 3.91 0.92 8.45
C TYR A 57 4.24 -0.02 7.28
N SER A 58 3.26 -0.80 6.81
CA SER A 58 3.45 -1.73 5.69
C SER A 58 3.73 -1.02 4.36
N ALA A 59 3.19 0.19 4.16
CA ALA A 59 3.51 0.97 2.98
C ALA A 59 4.94 1.51 3.04
N THR A 60 5.40 1.99 4.20
CA THR A 60 6.78 2.46 4.39
C THR A 60 7.78 1.32 4.20
N ALA A 61 7.56 0.16 4.83
CA ALA A 61 8.46 -1.00 4.72
C ALA A 61 8.62 -1.50 3.28
N ARG A 62 7.53 -1.54 2.51
CA ARG A 62 7.58 -1.92 1.09
C ARG A 62 8.35 -0.93 0.23
N ALA A 63 8.19 0.38 0.48
CA ALA A 63 8.94 1.39 -0.26
C ALA A 63 10.43 1.35 0.04
N SER A 64 10.83 1.16 1.31
CA SER A 64 12.24 1.06 1.69
C SER A 64 12.93 -0.20 1.15
N ALA A 65 12.17 -1.28 0.93
CA ALA A 65 12.69 -2.52 0.34
C ALA A 65 12.75 -2.48 -1.20
N GLY A 66 12.16 -1.46 -1.83
CA GLY A 66 12.14 -1.30 -3.28
C GLY A 66 13.47 -0.78 -3.86
N PRO A 67 13.63 -0.86 -5.19
CA PRO A 67 14.77 -0.26 -5.87
C PRO A 67 14.75 1.27 -5.75
N VAL A 68 15.94 1.88 -5.79
CA VAL A 68 16.12 3.33 -5.76
C VAL A 68 16.21 3.86 -7.19
N PHE A 69 15.47 4.93 -7.48
CA PHE A 69 15.46 5.60 -8.77
C PHE A 69 15.98 7.04 -8.65
N LYS A 70 16.47 7.57 -9.78
CA LYS A 70 16.87 8.97 -9.93
C LYS A 70 15.88 9.71 -10.84
N GLY A 71 15.81 11.02 -10.66
CA GLY A 71 14.89 11.89 -11.37
C GLY A 71 15.22 13.36 -11.10
N VAL A 72 14.61 14.24 -11.90
CA VAL A 72 14.76 15.69 -11.79
C VAL A 72 13.51 16.27 -11.15
N CYS A 73 13.68 17.18 -10.18
CA CYS A 73 12.55 17.92 -9.63
C CYS A 73 12.00 18.87 -10.70
N LYS A 74 10.77 18.60 -11.15
CA LYS A 74 10.10 19.38 -12.20
C LYS A 74 9.52 20.67 -11.63
N GLN A 75 8.82 20.56 -10.52
CA GLN A 75 8.22 21.69 -9.82
C GLN A 75 8.13 21.37 -8.34
N PHE A 76 8.48 22.32 -7.48
CA PHE A 76 8.26 22.21 -6.04
C PHE A 76 7.89 23.56 -5.47
N SER A 77 6.75 23.63 -4.78
CA SER A 77 6.31 24.83 -4.10
C SER A 77 6.42 24.65 -2.59
N ARG A 78 7.34 25.39 -1.97
CA ARG A 78 7.52 25.34 -0.51
C ARG A 78 6.29 25.87 0.25
N SER A 79 5.57 26.83 -0.32
CA SER A 79 4.34 27.37 0.29
C SER A 79 3.18 26.36 0.24
N GLN A 80 3.07 25.59 -0.84
CA GLN A 80 2.05 24.54 -0.96
C GLN A 80 2.48 23.19 -0.35
N GLY A 81 3.78 23.01 -0.07
CA GLY A 81 4.32 21.82 0.59
C GLY A 81 4.42 20.59 -0.30
N HIS A 82 4.35 20.73 -1.63
CA HIS A 82 4.41 19.60 -2.55
C HIS A 82 4.95 19.98 -3.92
N GLY A 83 5.18 18.95 -4.74
CA GLY A 83 5.72 19.07 -6.09
C GLY A 83 5.70 17.76 -6.85
N PHE A 84 6.43 17.74 -7.96
CA PHE A 84 6.57 16.59 -8.84
C PHE A 84 8.04 16.36 -9.25
N ILE A 85 8.40 15.09 -9.40
CA ILE A 85 9.70 14.63 -9.91
C ILE A 85 9.46 13.90 -11.22
N THR A 86 10.20 14.26 -12.26
CA THR A 86 10.24 13.52 -13.52
C THR A 86 11.33 12.46 -13.44
N PRO A 87 11.00 11.16 -13.49
CA PRO A 87 11.99 10.09 -13.39
C PRO A 87 12.89 10.00 -14.64
N GLU A 88 14.14 9.58 -14.45
CA GLU A 88 15.08 9.38 -15.58
C GLU A 88 14.67 8.22 -16.50
N ASN A 89 13.86 7.29 -15.99
CA ASN A 89 13.34 6.14 -16.72
C ASN A 89 12.22 6.49 -17.73
N GLY A 90 11.78 7.75 -17.77
CA GLY A 90 10.76 8.23 -18.70
C GLY A 90 9.31 7.86 -18.33
N SER A 91 9.07 7.36 -17.11
CA SER A 91 7.72 7.17 -16.59
C SER A 91 7.01 8.51 -16.33
N GLU A 92 5.76 8.42 -15.90
CA GLU A 92 4.98 9.58 -15.46
C GLU A 92 5.61 10.31 -14.26
N ASP A 93 5.23 11.58 -14.10
CA ASP A 93 5.67 12.45 -13.02
C ASP A 93 5.19 11.91 -11.66
N ILE A 94 6.12 11.79 -10.71
CA ILE A 94 5.86 11.27 -9.37
C ILE A 94 5.60 12.44 -8.43
N PHE A 95 4.49 12.38 -7.69
CA PHE A 95 4.16 13.34 -6.65
C PHE A 95 5.12 13.23 -5.45
N VAL A 96 5.53 14.37 -4.91
CA VAL A 96 6.34 14.44 -3.67
C VAL A 96 5.75 15.45 -2.70
N HIS A 97 5.68 15.06 -1.42
CA HIS A 97 5.27 15.94 -0.32
C HIS A 97 6.50 16.40 0.48
N VAL A 98 6.47 17.61 1.03
CA VAL A 98 7.58 18.22 1.80
C VAL A 98 8.01 17.41 3.02
N SER A 99 7.13 16.53 3.50
CA SER A 99 7.41 15.69 4.67
C SER A 99 8.08 14.37 4.35
N GLU A 100 8.10 13.95 3.08
CA GLU A 100 8.81 12.73 2.67
C GLU A 100 10.31 12.91 2.92
#